data_AF-A0A317SKJ6-F1
#
_entry.id   AF-A0A317SKJ6-F1
#
_cell.length_a   1.000
_cell.length_b   1.000
_cell.length_c   1.000
_cell.angle_alpha   90.00
_cell.angle_beta   90.00
_cell.angle_gamma   90.00
#
_symmetry.space_group_name_H-M   'P 1'
#
loop_
_entity.id
_entity.type
_entity.pdbx_description
1 polymer ?
#
loop_
_entity_poly.entity_id
_entity_poly.type
_entity_poly.pdbx_seq_one_letter_code
_entity_poly.pdbx_strand_id
1 'polypeptide(L)'
;LLPSAFLPALDLLDKSLVTRYITESGNSVHYVKSTQSLSRGKFSTAGPVYEVRTKAWSCSCSGFAFAAFGEGDEQEVEGVEEGAGGEDEWRWGGEIRGGSPPVCKHLVACVLAERCSEMLGGHVIEKRVGLEELV
;
A
#
# COMPACT_ATOMS: atom_id res chain seq x y z
N LEU A 1 -7.17 4.79 14.87
CA LEU A 1 -7.69 5.38 13.61
C LEU A 1 -6.54 6.11 12.93
N LEU A 2 -6.32 5.95 11.63
CA LEU A 2 -5.19 6.53 10.87
C LEU A 2 -5.58 7.93 10.35
N PRO A 3 -5.46 9.00 11.15
CA PRO A 3 -6.24 10.23 10.93
C PRO A 3 -5.76 10.97 9.68
N SER A 4 -4.46 10.87 9.38
CA SER A 4 -3.81 11.53 8.25
C SER A 4 -3.79 10.69 6.96
N ALA A 5 -4.02 9.37 7.03
CA ALA A 5 -3.87 8.48 5.88
C ALA A 5 -5.22 8.04 5.29
N PHE A 6 -6.30 7.99 6.09
CA PHE A 6 -7.57 7.41 5.66
C PHE A 6 -8.30 8.20 4.56
N LEU A 7 -8.58 9.50 4.77
CA LEU A 7 -9.28 10.30 3.76
C LEU A 7 -8.47 10.42 2.46
N PRO A 8 -7.13 10.62 2.49
CA PRO A 8 -6.34 10.61 1.27
C PRO A 8 -6.28 9.23 0.59
N ALA A 9 -6.47 8.14 1.31
CA ALA A 9 -6.57 6.80 0.73
C ALA A 9 -7.88 6.63 -0.04
N LEU A 10 -9.00 7.12 0.52
CA LEU A 10 -10.28 7.14 -0.17
C LEU A 10 -10.26 8.01 -1.44
N ASP A 11 -9.59 9.16 -1.40
CA ASP A 11 -9.42 10.04 -2.57
C ASP A 11 -8.66 9.34 -3.73
N LEU A 12 -7.67 8.50 -3.41
CA LEU A 12 -6.94 7.71 -4.42
C LEU A 12 -7.82 6.65 -5.08
N LEU A 13 -8.73 6.03 -4.31
CA LEU A 13 -9.69 5.05 -4.81
C LEU A 13 -10.78 5.74 -5.64
N ASP A 14 -11.40 6.80 -5.14
CA ASP A 14 -12.45 7.55 -5.84
C ASP A 14 -12.00 8.02 -7.24
N LYS A 15 -10.73 8.39 -7.38
CA LYS A 15 -10.11 8.79 -8.66
C LYS A 15 -9.59 7.63 -9.51
N SER A 16 -9.82 6.39 -9.10
CA SER A 16 -9.34 5.16 -9.75
C SER A 16 -7.83 5.16 -10.02
N LEU A 17 -7.03 5.64 -9.08
CA LEU A 17 -5.57 5.76 -9.22
C LEU A 17 -4.81 4.52 -8.77
N VAL A 18 -5.52 3.50 -8.28
CA VAL A 18 -4.96 2.21 -7.87
C VAL A 18 -5.13 1.20 -9.00
N THR A 19 -4.02 0.62 -9.45
CA THR A 19 -4.01 -0.51 -10.39
C THR A 19 -3.45 -1.73 -9.69
N ARG A 20 -4.17 -2.85 -9.72
CA ARG A 20 -3.77 -4.13 -9.15
C ARG A 20 -3.37 -5.08 -10.28
N TYR A 21 -2.13 -5.54 -10.26
CA TYR A 21 -1.64 -6.59 -11.16
C TYR A 21 -1.69 -7.92 -10.44
N ILE A 22 -2.27 -8.92 -11.08
CA ILE A 22 -2.46 -10.26 -10.52
C ILE A 22 -1.76 -11.25 -11.44
N THR A 23 -0.94 -12.10 -10.86
CA THR A 23 -0.23 -13.18 -11.53
C THR A 23 -1.05 -14.47 -11.50
N GLU A 24 -0.75 -15.41 -12.39
CA GLU A 24 -1.37 -16.73 -12.39
C GLU A 24 -1.07 -17.53 -11.11
N SER A 25 0.07 -17.26 -10.45
CA SER A 25 0.45 -17.89 -9.19
C SER A 25 -0.24 -17.29 -7.96
N GLY A 26 -1.19 -16.36 -8.14
CA GLY A 26 -1.92 -15.71 -7.04
C GLY A 26 -1.14 -14.60 -6.32
N ASN A 27 0.04 -14.23 -6.80
CA ASN A 27 0.74 -13.03 -6.33
C ASN A 27 0.10 -11.77 -6.92
N SER A 28 0.06 -10.69 -6.13
CA SER A 28 -0.44 -9.40 -6.61
C SER A 28 0.43 -8.23 -6.15
N VAL A 29 0.62 -7.26 -7.05
CA VAL A 29 1.34 -6.01 -6.81
C VAL A 29 0.44 -4.84 -7.20
N HIS A 30 0.45 -3.79 -6.38
CA HIS A 30 -0.35 -2.59 -6.64
C HIS A 30 0.54 -1.45 -7.10
N TYR A 31 0.03 -0.67 -8.05
CA TYR A 31 0.64 0.58 -8.50
C TYR A 31 -0.33 1.72 -8.26
N VAL A 32 0.12 2.74 -7.54
CA VAL A 32 -0.71 3.89 -7.16
C VAL A 32 -0.14 5.16 -7.76
N LYS A 33 -0.93 5.84 -8.58
CA LYS A 33 -0.56 7.14 -9.14
C LYS A 33 -0.81 8.25 -8.12
N SER A 34 0.07 9.24 -8.07
CA SER A 34 -0.18 10.43 -7.25
C SER A 34 -1.26 11.32 -7.86
N THR A 35 -2.13 11.89 -7.03
CA THR A 35 -3.10 12.93 -7.44
C THR A 35 -2.45 14.27 -7.76
N GLN A 36 -1.24 14.50 -7.26
CA GLN A 36 -0.46 15.68 -7.55
C GLN A 36 0.26 15.49 -8.89
N SER A 37 -0.40 15.88 -9.97
CA SER A 37 0.30 16.16 -11.22
C SER A 37 1.29 17.29 -10.94
N LEU A 38 2.59 17.02 -11.07
CA LEU A 38 3.64 18.05 -11.06
C LEU A 38 3.54 18.88 -12.37
N SER A 39 2.40 19.51 -12.60
CA SER A 39 2.12 20.28 -13.81
C SER A 39 2.13 21.78 -13.49
N ARG A 40 3.34 22.31 -13.29
CA ARG A 40 3.61 23.75 -13.52
C ARG A 40 4.84 24.00 -14.40
N GLY A 41 5.27 22.97 -15.14
CA GLY A 41 6.40 23.05 -16.07
C GLY A 41 6.05 22.48 -17.44
N LYS A 42 6.72 23.01 -18.48
CA LYS A 42 6.55 22.69 -19.91
C LYS A 42 6.95 21.25 -20.31
N PHE A 43 7.28 20.41 -19.33
CA PHE A 43 7.59 19.00 -19.46
C PHE A 43 6.63 18.22 -18.56
N SER A 44 5.49 17.80 -19.08
CA SER A 44 4.54 16.94 -18.36
C SER A 44 5.07 15.51 -18.35
N THR A 45 6.07 15.23 -17.53
CA THR A 45 6.39 13.84 -17.16
C THR A 45 5.21 13.31 -16.34
N ALA A 46 4.72 12.11 -16.67
CA ALA A 46 3.70 11.44 -15.86
C ALA A 46 4.10 11.51 -14.37
N GLY A 47 3.16 11.84 -13.50
CA GLY A 47 3.42 11.96 -12.06
C GLY A 47 3.97 10.65 -11.46
N PRO A 48 4.56 10.69 -10.26
CA PRO A 48 5.16 9.50 -9.65
C PRO A 48 4.12 8.39 -9.48
N VAL A 49 4.56 7.16 -9.75
CA VAL A 49 3.80 5.92 -9.54
C VAL A 49 4.49 5.13 -8.43
N TYR A 50 3.73 4.73 -7.41
CA TYR A 50 4.24 4.01 -6.25
C TYR A 50 3.88 2.54 -6.34
N GLU A 51 4.88 1.67 -6.16
CA GLU A 51 4.67 0.24 -5.99
C GLU A 51 4.29 -0.02 -4.52
N VAL A 52 3.24 -0.81 -4.32
CA VAL A 52 2.72 -1.19 -3.01
C VAL A 52 2.54 -2.70 -2.95
N ARG A 53 3.12 -3.31 -1.91
CA ARG A 53 2.99 -4.73 -1.60
C ARG A 53 2.35 -4.89 -0.23
N THR A 54 1.08 -5.28 -0.21
CA THR A 54 0.27 -5.46 1.00
C THR A 54 0.73 -6.64 1.85
N LYS A 55 1.17 -7.74 1.24
CA LYS A 55 1.73 -8.92 1.93
C LYS A 55 3.06 -8.62 2.63
N ALA A 56 3.96 -7.92 1.93
CA ALA A 56 5.27 -7.52 2.47
C ALA A 56 5.22 -6.22 3.30
N TRP A 57 4.02 -5.64 3.45
CA TRP A 57 3.78 -4.37 4.12
C TRP A 57 4.74 -3.24 3.67
N SER A 58 4.85 -3.02 2.35
CA SER A 58 5.80 -2.06 1.78
C SER A 58 5.15 -1.10 0.78
N CYS A 59 5.66 0.14 0.73
CA CYS A 59 5.30 1.12 -0.27
C CYS A 59 6.54 1.94 -0.69
N SER A 60 6.73 2.16 -2.00
CA SER A 60 7.89 2.90 -2.52
C SER A 60 7.82 4.42 -2.34
N CYS A 61 6.77 4.94 -1.68
CA CYS A 61 6.66 6.38 -1.42
C CYS A 61 7.58 6.86 -0.29
N SER A 62 8.07 8.09 -0.41
CA SER A 62 8.94 8.69 0.61
C SER A 62 8.29 8.73 1.99
N GLY A 63 6.99 9.03 2.07
CA GLY A 63 6.27 9.04 3.35
C GLY A 63 6.29 7.68 4.08
N PHE A 64 6.26 6.57 3.33
CA PHE A 64 6.42 5.23 3.92
C PHE A 64 7.86 5.00 4.38
N ALA A 65 8.85 5.35 3.55
CA ALA A 65 10.26 5.21 3.91
C ALA A 65 10.60 5.98 5.20
N PHE A 66 10.11 7.22 5.35
CA PHE A 66 10.31 7.98 6.59
C PHE A 66 9.61 7.36 7.80
N ALA A 67 8.43 6.78 7.64
CA ALA A 67 7.75 6.10 8.74
C ALA A 67 8.42 4.77 9.13
N ALA A 68 9.01 4.06 8.15
CA ALA A 68 9.61 2.75 8.35
C ALA A 68 11.04 2.82 8.92
N PHE A 69 11.78 3.89 8.60
CA PHE A 69 13.20 4.05 8.96
C PHE A 69 13.48 5.32 9.77
N GLY A 70 12.47 6.15 10.02
CA GLY A 70 12.60 7.28 10.94
C GLY A 70 12.79 6.78 12.36
N GLU A 71 13.58 7.50 13.15
CA GLU A 71 13.66 7.32 14.59
C GLU A 71 12.29 7.65 15.20
N GLY A 72 11.41 6.65 15.28
CA GLY A 72 10.18 6.73 16.06
C GLY A 72 10.54 6.56 17.53
N ASP A 73 9.98 7.43 18.39
CA ASP A 73 10.06 7.34 19.85
C ASP A 73 10.03 5.87 20.29
N GLU A 74 11.05 5.50 21.04
CA GLU A 74 11.18 4.27 21.81
C GLU A 74 10.07 4.19 22.88
N GLN A 75 8.81 4.13 22.44
CA GLN A 75 7.76 3.58 23.27
C GLN A 75 7.95 2.08 23.28
N GLU A 76 8.56 1.62 24.36
CA GLU A 76 8.57 0.25 24.85
C GLU A 76 7.12 -0.27 24.90
N VAL A 77 6.61 -0.80 23.79
CA VAL A 77 5.35 -1.52 23.80
C VAL A 77 5.68 -2.94 24.25
N GLU A 78 5.33 -3.24 25.51
CA GLU A 78 5.38 -4.59 26.06
C GLU A 78 4.72 -5.58 25.09
N GLY A 79 5.43 -6.69 24.86
CA GLY A 79 5.19 -7.62 23.76
C GLY A 79 3.73 -8.06 23.62
N VAL A 80 3.16 -7.84 22.44
CA VAL A 80 1.93 -8.50 22.03
C VAL A 80 2.28 -9.90 21.57
N GLU A 81 1.62 -10.87 22.18
CA GLU A 81 1.79 -12.31 22.01
C GLU A 81 1.85 -12.71 20.53
N GLU A 82 2.86 -13.52 20.19
CA GLU A 82 2.95 -14.29 18.95
C GLU A 82 1.75 -15.25 18.89
N GLY A 83 0.63 -14.76 18.36
CA GLY A 83 -0.43 -15.63 17.90
C GLY A 83 0.15 -16.54 16.83
N ALA A 84 0.17 -17.84 17.11
CA ALA A 84 0.53 -18.92 16.20
C ALA A 84 -0.48 -19.02 15.05
N GLY A 85 -0.56 -17.99 14.22
CA GLY A 85 -1.23 -18.01 12.93
C GLY A 85 -0.30 -18.69 11.93
N GLY A 86 -0.86 -19.58 11.11
CA GLY A 86 -0.10 -20.28 10.08
C GLY A 86 0.65 -19.29 9.17
N GLU A 87 1.75 -19.77 8.60
CA GLU A 87 2.73 -19.04 7.77
C GLU A 87 2.17 -18.23 6.57
N ASP A 88 0.86 -18.29 6.30
CA ASP A 88 0.16 -17.61 5.20
C ASP A 88 -1.00 -16.68 5.64
N GLU A 89 -1.24 -16.48 6.94
CA GLU A 89 -2.33 -15.62 7.41
C GLU A 89 -1.95 -14.13 7.35
N TRP A 90 -2.65 -13.35 6.51
CA TRP A 90 -2.41 -11.91 6.37
C TRP A 90 -2.71 -11.17 7.68
N ARG A 91 -1.72 -10.43 8.17
CA ARG A 91 -1.82 -9.57 9.37
C ARG A 91 -1.58 -8.11 9.03
N TRP A 92 -2.29 -7.23 9.73
CA TRP A 92 -2.02 -5.80 9.67
C TRP A 92 -0.59 -5.52 10.15
N GLY A 93 0.19 -4.77 9.37
CA GLY A 93 1.58 -4.49 9.68
C GLY A 93 2.59 -5.47 9.09
N GLY A 94 2.15 -6.62 8.56
CA GLY A 94 3.07 -7.68 8.15
C GLY A 94 3.95 -8.17 9.32
N GLU A 95 5.11 -8.74 9.00
CA GLU A 95 6.10 -9.15 9.99
C GLU A 95 7.09 -7.99 10.23
N ILE A 96 6.80 -7.14 11.22
CA ILE A 96 7.64 -5.98 11.58
C ILE A 96 8.40 -6.21 12.88
N ARG A 97 9.65 -5.76 12.93
CA ARG A 97 10.50 -5.81 14.14
C ARG A 97 10.15 -4.66 15.09
N GLY A 98 9.07 -4.85 15.85
CA GLY A 98 8.67 -3.95 16.94
C GLY A 98 8.07 -2.61 16.48
N GLY A 99 7.40 -1.91 17.41
CA GLY A 99 6.76 -0.62 17.17
C GLY A 99 5.45 -0.67 16.38
N SER A 100 4.86 0.50 16.13
CA SER A 100 3.65 0.60 15.29
C SER A 100 4.01 0.46 13.81
N PRO A 101 3.27 -0.32 13.01
CA PRO A 101 3.60 -0.51 11.61
C PRO A 101 3.55 0.79 10.81
N PRO A 102 4.54 1.05 9.94
CA PRO A 102 4.54 2.24 9.11
C PRO A 102 3.34 2.22 8.16
N VAL A 103 2.64 3.35 8.07
CA VAL A 103 1.46 3.49 7.25
C VAL A 103 1.60 4.68 6.31
N CYS A 104 1.04 4.54 5.11
CA CYS A 104 0.87 5.66 4.19
C CYS A 104 -0.48 5.54 3.48
N LYS A 105 -0.96 6.64 2.89
CA LYS A 105 -2.24 6.64 2.16
C LYS A 105 -2.31 5.61 1.03
N HIS A 106 -1.19 5.31 0.36
CA HIS A 106 -1.16 4.33 -0.73
C HIS A 106 -1.34 2.91 -0.20
N LEU A 107 -0.63 2.56 0.88
CA LEU A 107 -0.75 1.27 1.53
C LEU A 107 -2.17 1.05 2.07
N VAL A 108 -2.74 2.07 2.75
CA VAL A 108 -4.12 2.03 3.23
C VAL A 108 -5.10 1.87 2.07
N ALA A 109 -4.92 2.59 0.94
CA ALA A 109 -5.77 2.46 -0.23
C ALA A 109 -5.74 1.04 -0.81
N CYS A 110 -4.55 0.42 -0.92
CA CYS A 110 -4.42 -0.95 -1.42
C CYS A 110 -5.01 -1.98 -0.45
N VAL A 111 -4.87 -1.80 0.86
CA VAL A 111 -5.52 -2.69 1.84
C VAL A 111 -7.04 -2.57 1.76
N LEU A 112 -7.58 -1.36 1.63
CA LEU A 112 -9.02 -1.15 1.43
C LEU A 112 -9.51 -1.78 0.13
N ALA A 113 -8.73 -1.68 -0.96
CA ALA A 113 -9.03 -2.32 -2.23
C ALA A 113 -9.10 -3.86 -2.12
N GLU A 114 -8.19 -4.49 -1.37
CA GLU A 114 -8.17 -5.94 -1.16
C GLU A 114 -9.28 -6.42 -0.21
N ARG A 115 -9.51 -5.69 0.89
CA ARG A 115 -10.38 -6.14 2.00
C ARG A 115 -11.84 -5.75 1.83
N CYS A 116 -12.10 -4.70 1.06
CA CYS A 116 -13.44 -4.22 0.79
C CYS A 116 -13.77 -4.32 -0.71
N SER A 117 -13.37 -5.43 -1.34
CA SER A 117 -13.54 -5.64 -2.78
C SER A 117 -14.99 -5.53 -3.25
N GLU A 118 -15.97 -5.93 -2.44
CA GLU A 118 -17.39 -5.82 -2.79
C GLU A 118 -17.88 -4.36 -2.88
N MET A 119 -17.31 -3.47 -2.07
CA MET A 119 -17.72 -2.06 -1.99
C MET A 119 -16.82 -1.14 -2.84
N LEU A 120 -15.53 -1.45 -2.92
CA LEU A 120 -14.50 -0.60 -3.52
C LEU A 120 -13.88 -1.21 -4.79
N GLY A 121 -14.27 -2.42 -5.19
CA GLY A 121 -13.71 -3.10 -6.36
C GLY A 121 -13.88 -2.32 -7.67
N GLY A 122 -14.98 -1.56 -7.82
CA GLY A 122 -15.20 -0.70 -8.99
C GLY A 122 -14.22 0.48 -9.12
N HIS A 123 -13.46 0.77 -8.07
CA HIS A 123 -12.51 1.87 -7.98
C HIS A 123 -11.05 1.42 -8.19
N VAL A 124 -10.85 0.14 -8.52
CA VAL A 124 -9.53 -0.47 -8.71
C VAL A 124 -9.44 -1.01 -10.13
N ILE A 125 -8.35 -0.68 -10.81
CA ILE A 125 -8.09 -1.22 -12.15
C ILE A 125 -7.36 -2.54 -11.99
N GLU A 126 -8.01 -3.66 -12.28
CA GLU A 126 -7.38 -4.98 -12.25
C GLU A 126 -6.78 -5.37 -13.60
N LYS A 127 -5.57 -5.93 -13.57
CA LYS A 127 -4.87 -6.45 -14.75
C LYS A 127 -4.27 -7.81 -14.43
N ARG A 128 -4.50 -8.79 -15.32
CA ARG A 128 -3.86 -10.11 -15.24
C ARG A 128 -2.61 -10.09 -16.10
N VAL A 129 -1.50 -10.57 -15.56
CA VAL A 129 -0.19 -10.58 -16.24
C VAL A 129 0.46 -11.95 -16.15
N GLY A 130 1.08 -12.36 -17.26
CA GLY A 130 1.96 -13.52 -17.32
C GLY A 130 3.27 -13.27 -16.57
N LEU A 131 4.01 -14.34 -16.26
CA LEU A 131 5.28 -14.24 -15.53
C LEU A 131 6.34 -13.46 -16.34
N GLU A 132 6.25 -13.50 -17.66
CA GLU A 132 7.10 -12.74 -18.59
C GLU A 132 6.86 -11.22 -18.60
N GLU A 133 5.73 -10.72 -18.08
CA GLU A 133 5.37 -9.29 -18.13
C GLU A 133 5.67 -8.55 -16.80
N LEU A 134 6.26 -9.24 -15.83
CA LEU A 134 6.55 -8.72 -14.47
C LEU A 134 7.95 -8.16 -14.26
N VAL A 135 8.78 -8.12 -15.30
CA VAL A 135 10.20 -7.71 -15.24
C VAL A 135 10.43 -6.35 -15.86
#